data_AF-A0A1G9QF03-F1
#
_entry.id   AF-A0A1G9QF03-F1
#
_cell.length_a   1.000
_cell.length_b   1.000
_cell.length_c   1.000
_cell.angle_alpha   90.00
_cell.angle_beta   90.00
_cell.angle_gamma   90.00
#
_symmetry.space_group_name_H-M   'P 1'
#
loop_
_entity.id
_entity.type
_entity.pdbx_description
1 polymer ?
#
loop_
_entity_poly.entity_id
_entity_poly.type
_entity_poly.pdbx_seq_one_letter_code
_entity_poly.pdbx_strand_id
1 'polypeptide(L)'
;MIDVTLIGDTISKISLRLSRSASNRLRSCLDELLPPFIRDSRFFMSFPMRLVFREKAELFMDFKSRAPGMAPKEMAELYEQVQSVSVQRDTDINRACLDKIDRSILGKTVLDAGCGRGYLAGRLAERYTVTGVDFVLGPDLSRRHPRVDFCKGHIEMLPFKAASFDTVICAHTLEHVVQIEPVLRELRRVARCRLIIIVPKQRPYKYTFDLHLQFFPQPYSLLQAVGSQHQAKCVEVDGDLFLLEDCKR
;
A
#
# COMPACT_ATOMS: atom_id res chain seq x y z
N MET A 1 -9.65 11.20 -48.43
CA MET A 1 -9.86 11.77 -47.08
C MET A 1 -10.11 10.61 -46.14
N ILE A 2 -9.10 10.24 -45.35
CA ILE A 2 -9.21 9.14 -44.39
C ILE A 2 -9.94 9.72 -43.19
N ASP A 3 -11.06 9.11 -42.84
CA ASP A 3 -11.98 9.55 -41.80
C ASP A 3 -11.30 9.50 -40.42
N VAL A 4 -10.90 10.68 -39.92
CA VAL A 4 -10.14 10.88 -38.68
C VAL A 4 -10.96 10.46 -37.45
N THR A 5 -12.27 10.30 -37.61
CA THR A 5 -13.22 9.91 -36.55
C THR A 5 -13.07 8.44 -36.14
N LEU A 6 -12.72 7.54 -37.07
CA LEU A 6 -12.55 6.11 -36.79
C LEU A 6 -11.25 5.77 -36.03
N ILE A 7 -10.25 6.66 -36.10
CA ILE A 7 -8.98 6.51 -35.37
C ILE A 7 -9.17 6.90 -33.89
N GLY A 8 -10.00 7.91 -33.60
CA GLY A 8 -10.30 8.34 -32.23
C GLY A 8 -11.04 7.28 -31.40
N ASP A 9 -12.01 6.58 -32.00
CA ASP A 9 -12.78 5.55 -31.31
C ASP A 9 -12.00 4.24 -31.08
N THR A 10 -11.02 3.95 -31.95
CA THR A 10 -10.15 2.79 -31.79
C THR A 10 -9.13 3.01 -30.67
N ILE A 11 -8.64 4.24 -30.47
CA ILE A 11 -7.72 4.60 -29.38
C ILE A 11 -8.47 4.70 -28.03
N SER A 12 -9.75 5.09 -28.04
CA SER A 12 -10.60 5.17 -26.85
C SER A 12 -10.85 3.80 -26.18
N LYS A 13 -10.79 2.68 -26.91
CA LYS A 13 -11.09 1.33 -26.38
C LYS A 13 -9.87 0.51 -25.95
N ILE A 14 -8.65 1.03 -26.05
CA ILE A 14 -7.46 0.33 -25.56
C ILE A 14 -7.34 0.59 -24.05
N SER A 15 -7.98 -0.26 -23.24
CA SER A 15 -7.57 -0.46 -21.85
C SER A 15 -6.23 -1.18 -21.89
N LEU A 16 -5.13 -0.47 -21.67
CA LEU A 16 -3.84 -1.10 -21.42
C LEU A 16 -3.92 -1.80 -20.06
N ARG A 17 -4.36 -3.07 -20.06
CA ARG A 17 -4.19 -3.99 -18.93
C ARG A 17 -2.70 -4.24 -18.73
N LEU A 18 -2.03 -3.39 -17.96
CA LEU A 18 -0.63 -3.59 -17.62
C LEU A 18 -0.52 -4.72 -16.59
N SER A 19 0.09 -5.83 -16.98
CA SER A 19 0.48 -6.91 -16.07
C SER A 19 1.44 -6.39 -14.99
N ARG A 20 1.54 -7.07 -13.82
CA ARG A 20 2.47 -6.71 -12.72
C ARG A 20 3.90 -6.45 -13.24
N SER A 21 4.37 -7.30 -14.15
CA SER A 21 5.70 -7.15 -14.75
C SER A 21 5.80 -5.94 -15.67
N ALA A 22 4.73 -5.55 -16.38
CA ALA A 22 4.73 -4.38 -17.25
C ALA A 22 4.64 -3.06 -16.47
N SER A 23 3.79 -2.98 -15.45
CA SER A 23 3.72 -1.80 -14.56
C SER A 23 5.03 -1.60 -13.79
N ASN A 24 5.59 -2.69 -13.23
CA ASN A 24 6.86 -2.60 -12.51
C ASN A 24 8.00 -2.21 -13.46
N ARG A 25 8.05 -2.76 -14.68
CA ARG A 25 9.05 -2.35 -15.68
C ARG A 25 8.89 -0.89 -16.09
N LEU A 26 7.67 -0.42 -16.35
CA LEU A 26 7.42 0.97 -16.67
C LEU A 26 7.88 1.87 -15.52
N ARG A 27 7.50 1.54 -14.28
CA ARG A 27 7.93 2.28 -13.09
C ARG A 27 9.45 2.27 -12.96
N SER A 28 10.11 1.11 -13.06
CA SER A 28 11.57 1.00 -13.00
C SER A 28 12.24 1.83 -14.10
N CYS A 29 11.75 1.78 -15.35
CA CYS A 29 12.28 2.62 -16.42
C CYS A 29 12.11 4.11 -16.12
N LEU A 30 10.95 4.53 -15.61
CA LEU A 30 10.70 5.93 -15.27
C LEU A 30 11.53 6.39 -14.04
N ASP A 31 11.73 5.52 -13.06
CA ASP A 31 12.46 5.83 -11.83
C ASP A 31 13.99 5.79 -12.05
N GLU A 32 14.50 4.93 -12.95
CA GLU A 32 15.94 4.73 -13.18
C GLU A 32 16.50 5.49 -14.39
N LEU A 33 15.69 5.71 -15.44
CA LEU A 33 16.18 6.29 -16.71
C LEU A 33 15.84 7.77 -16.88
N LEU A 34 14.77 8.27 -16.25
CA LEU A 34 14.38 9.67 -16.42
C LEU A 34 15.06 10.57 -15.39
N PRO A 35 15.76 11.63 -15.84
CA PRO A 35 16.24 12.67 -14.94
C PRO A 35 15.10 13.30 -14.12
N PRO A 36 15.32 13.68 -12.84
CA PRO A 36 14.29 14.24 -11.98
C PRO A 36 13.55 15.45 -12.59
N PHE A 37 14.24 16.34 -13.31
CA PHE A 37 13.63 17.51 -13.93
C PHE A 37 12.60 17.17 -15.03
N ILE A 38 12.76 16.02 -15.70
CA ILE A 38 11.77 15.51 -16.67
C ILE A 38 10.63 14.82 -15.91
N ARG A 39 10.99 14.00 -14.91
CA ARG A 39 10.06 13.19 -14.12
C ARG A 39 9.10 14.02 -13.28
N ASP A 40 9.52 15.20 -12.83
CA ASP A 40 8.72 16.15 -12.05
C ASP A 40 8.07 17.25 -12.90
N SER A 41 8.20 17.18 -14.23
CA SER A 41 7.50 18.08 -15.15
C SER A 41 6.05 17.63 -15.33
N ARG A 42 5.10 18.51 -14.97
CA ARG A 42 3.66 18.25 -15.16
C ARG A 42 3.34 18.01 -16.62
N PHE A 43 3.94 18.81 -17.51
CA PHE A 43 3.72 18.71 -18.94
C PHE A 43 4.10 17.31 -19.45
N PHE A 44 5.32 16.85 -19.11
CA PHE A 44 5.78 15.53 -19.51
C PHE A 44 4.94 14.41 -18.89
N MET A 45 4.68 14.47 -17.58
CA MET A 45 3.95 13.42 -16.86
C MET A 45 2.46 13.38 -17.16
N SER A 46 1.87 14.47 -17.66
CA SER A 46 0.45 14.50 -18.06
C SER A 46 0.12 13.45 -19.13
N PHE A 47 1.03 13.22 -20.07
CA PHE A 47 0.84 12.26 -21.15
C PHE A 47 0.74 10.81 -20.65
N PRO A 48 1.75 10.23 -19.98
CA PRO A 48 1.66 8.86 -19.49
C PRO A 48 0.58 8.70 -18.41
N MET A 49 0.30 9.73 -17.60
CA MET A 49 -0.79 9.69 -16.61
C MET A 49 -2.16 9.60 -17.29
N ARG A 50 -2.43 10.37 -18.34
CA ARG A 50 -3.68 10.28 -19.12
C ARG A 50 -3.80 8.96 -19.87
N LEU A 51 -2.68 8.40 -20.33
CA LEU A 51 -2.68 7.08 -20.97
C LEU A 51 -3.12 5.97 -19.99
N VAL A 52 -2.66 6.03 -18.73
CA VAL A 52 -2.93 5.00 -17.72
C VAL A 52 -4.27 5.24 -16.99
N PHE A 53 -4.53 6.47 -16.55
CA PHE A 53 -5.64 6.81 -15.65
C PHE A 53 -6.78 7.59 -16.32
N ARG A 54 -6.64 7.98 -17.59
CA ARG A 54 -7.68 8.69 -18.37
C ARG A 54 -8.19 9.94 -17.66
N GLU A 55 -9.51 10.07 -17.46
CA GLU A 55 -10.10 11.22 -16.77
C GLU A 55 -9.63 11.37 -15.32
N LYS A 56 -9.07 10.33 -14.70
CA LYS A 56 -8.54 10.37 -13.33
C LYS A 56 -7.07 10.82 -13.26
N ALA A 57 -6.41 11.10 -14.38
CA ALA A 57 -4.99 11.49 -14.38
C ALA A 57 -4.70 12.71 -13.50
N GLU A 58 -5.54 13.74 -13.55
CA GLU A 58 -5.37 14.96 -12.74
C GLU A 58 -5.52 14.65 -11.23
N LEU A 59 -6.39 13.70 -10.87
CA LEU A 59 -6.55 13.25 -9.48
C LEU A 59 -5.25 12.69 -8.92
N PHE A 60 -4.56 11.83 -9.68
CA PHE A 60 -3.25 11.29 -9.30
C PHE A 60 -2.17 12.36 -9.25
N MET A 61 -2.16 13.25 -10.25
CA MET A 61 -1.11 14.27 -10.34
C MET A 61 -1.20 15.33 -9.23
N ASP A 62 -2.41 15.66 -8.77
CA ASP A 62 -2.62 16.69 -7.74
C ASP A 62 -2.80 16.12 -6.32
N PHE A 63 -2.89 14.79 -6.20
CA PHE A 63 -3.14 14.10 -4.93
C PHE A 63 -2.17 14.53 -3.83
N LYS A 64 -0.85 14.41 -4.08
CA LYS A 64 0.17 14.69 -3.07
C LYS A 64 0.17 16.12 -2.56
N SER A 65 -0.16 17.09 -3.42
CA SER A 65 -0.29 18.50 -3.01
C SER A 65 -1.53 18.76 -2.17
N ARG A 66 -2.60 17.98 -2.34
CA ARG A 66 -3.88 18.17 -1.65
C ARG A 66 -3.99 17.34 -0.37
N ALA A 67 -3.39 16.16 -0.35
CA ALA A 67 -3.55 15.18 0.72
C ALA A 67 -3.26 15.72 2.14
N PRO A 68 -2.24 16.57 2.39
CA PRO A 68 -1.98 17.09 3.73
C PRO A 68 -3.09 17.99 4.29
N GLY A 69 -3.89 18.64 3.44
CA GLY A 69 -4.99 19.52 3.84
C GLY A 69 -6.38 18.89 3.70
N MET A 70 -6.44 17.62 3.29
CA MET A 70 -7.68 16.92 2.97
C MET A 70 -8.39 16.45 4.24
N ALA A 71 -9.70 16.66 4.34
CA ALA A 71 -10.49 16.13 5.44
C ALA A 71 -10.55 14.58 5.36
N PRO A 72 -10.64 13.85 6.48
CA PRO A 72 -10.68 12.38 6.47
C PRO A 72 -11.77 11.78 5.56
N LYS A 73 -12.94 12.43 5.49
CA LYS A 73 -14.04 12.02 4.61
C LYS A 73 -13.67 12.18 3.12
N GLU A 74 -13.07 13.30 2.75
CA GLU A 74 -12.61 13.56 1.38
C GLU A 74 -11.53 12.55 0.97
N MET A 75 -10.63 12.19 1.89
CA MET A 75 -9.61 11.16 1.68
C MET A 75 -10.26 9.80 1.41
N ALA A 76 -11.24 9.40 2.22
CA ALA A 76 -11.95 8.13 2.04
C ALA A 76 -12.70 8.07 0.69
N GLU A 77 -13.41 9.13 0.31
CA GLU A 77 -14.11 9.24 -0.98
C GLU A 77 -13.13 9.14 -2.16
N LEU A 78 -11.95 9.76 -2.05
CA LEU A 78 -10.90 9.65 -3.06
C LEU A 78 -10.39 8.21 -3.17
N TYR A 79 -10.12 7.55 -2.04
CA TYR A 79 -9.69 6.15 -2.02
C TYR A 79 -10.73 5.20 -2.60
N GLU A 80 -12.02 5.41 -2.36
CA GLU A 80 -13.10 4.63 -3.00
C GLU A 80 -13.11 4.85 -4.52
N GLN A 81 -12.98 6.10 -4.97
CA GLN A 81 -12.96 6.45 -6.39
C GLN A 81 -11.76 5.85 -7.13
N VAL A 82 -10.57 5.85 -6.51
CA VAL A 82 -9.34 5.35 -7.15
C VAL A 82 -9.13 3.84 -7.01
N GLN A 83 -9.67 3.18 -5.98
CA GLN A 83 -9.63 1.72 -5.85
C GLN A 83 -10.26 1.04 -7.07
N SER A 84 -11.30 1.63 -7.66
CA SER A 84 -11.96 1.12 -8.86
C SER A 84 -11.06 1.09 -10.11
N VAL A 85 -9.99 1.90 -10.15
CA VAL A 85 -9.12 2.06 -11.33
C VAL A 85 -7.69 1.58 -11.08
N SER A 86 -7.19 1.70 -9.86
CA SER A 86 -5.76 1.49 -9.55
C SER A 86 -5.48 0.10 -8.99
N VAL A 87 -6.50 -0.59 -8.49
CA VAL A 87 -6.35 -1.88 -7.81
C VAL A 87 -7.14 -2.94 -8.58
N GLN A 88 -6.66 -3.31 -9.77
CA GLN A 88 -7.11 -4.53 -10.45
C GLN A 88 -6.28 -5.76 -10.03
N ARG A 89 -5.79 -5.79 -8.79
CA ARG A 89 -4.94 -6.85 -8.24
C ARG A 89 -5.52 -7.37 -6.92
N ASP A 90 -5.25 -8.65 -6.63
CA ASP A 90 -5.68 -9.28 -5.38
C ASP A 90 -4.77 -8.90 -4.20
N THR A 91 -3.48 -8.65 -4.46
CA THR A 91 -2.49 -8.21 -3.47
C THR A 91 -1.30 -7.50 -4.12
N ASP A 92 -0.70 -6.56 -3.40
CA ASP A 92 0.59 -5.95 -3.77
C ASP A 92 1.79 -6.72 -3.20
N ILE A 93 1.56 -7.62 -2.23
CA ILE A 93 2.62 -8.39 -1.57
C ILE A 93 3.24 -9.40 -2.55
N ASN A 94 4.57 -9.42 -2.63
CA ASN A 94 5.30 -10.41 -3.44
C ASN A 94 5.40 -11.77 -2.73
N ARG A 95 5.67 -12.85 -3.49
CA ARG A 95 5.72 -14.22 -2.94
C ARG A 95 6.83 -14.38 -1.90
N ALA A 96 7.99 -13.76 -2.10
CA ALA A 96 9.10 -13.84 -1.15
C ALA A 96 8.76 -13.16 0.18
N CYS A 97 8.03 -12.05 0.15
CA CYS A 97 7.45 -11.41 1.33
C CYS A 97 6.45 -12.33 2.03
N LEU A 98 5.51 -12.95 1.31
CA LEU A 98 4.55 -13.90 1.91
C LEU A 98 5.28 -15.07 2.62
N ASP A 99 6.25 -15.69 1.96
CA ASP A 99 7.01 -16.79 2.54
C ASP A 99 7.83 -16.34 3.77
N LYS A 100 8.31 -15.09 3.78
CA LYS A 100 9.01 -14.50 4.92
C LYS A 100 8.07 -14.16 6.07
N ILE A 101 6.85 -13.67 5.80
CA ILE A 101 5.79 -13.46 6.81
C ILE A 101 5.52 -14.78 7.53
N ASP A 102 5.23 -15.85 6.77
CA ASP A 102 4.87 -17.16 7.34
C ASP A 102 5.94 -17.70 8.30
N ARG A 103 7.23 -17.44 8.02
CA ARG A 103 8.35 -17.84 8.88
C ARG A 103 8.64 -16.90 10.05
N SER A 104 8.07 -15.69 10.01
CA SER A 104 8.35 -14.62 10.98
C SER A 104 7.21 -14.43 11.98
N ILE A 105 6.02 -15.00 11.76
CA ILE A 105 4.92 -14.91 12.73
C ILE A 105 5.29 -15.63 14.02
N LEU A 106 5.00 -14.98 15.15
CA LEU A 106 5.04 -15.55 16.49
C LEU A 106 3.63 -15.69 17.04
N GLY A 107 3.40 -16.76 17.80
CA GLY A 107 2.13 -17.03 18.48
C GLY A 107 1.00 -17.50 17.54
N LYS A 108 -0.25 -17.28 17.96
CA LYS A 108 -1.45 -17.80 17.28
C LYS A 108 -2.40 -16.70 16.80
N THR A 109 -2.41 -15.54 17.44
CA THR A 109 -3.30 -14.42 17.06
C THR A 109 -2.55 -13.40 16.20
N VAL A 110 -3.10 -13.12 15.02
CA VAL A 110 -2.48 -12.21 14.04
C VAL A 110 -3.44 -11.10 13.67
N LEU A 111 -2.93 -9.86 13.63
CA LEU A 111 -3.64 -8.71 13.06
C LEU A 111 -3.03 -8.36 11.70
N ASP A 112 -3.88 -8.27 10.68
CA ASP A 112 -3.57 -7.63 9.40
C ASP A 112 -4.12 -6.19 9.41
N ALA A 113 -3.25 -5.21 9.63
CA ALA A 113 -3.60 -3.80 9.78
C ALA A 113 -3.46 -3.06 8.44
N GLY A 114 -4.60 -2.57 7.93
CA GLY A 114 -4.72 -2.12 6.54
C GLY A 114 -4.98 -3.29 5.59
N CYS A 115 -5.86 -4.21 5.98
CA CYS A 115 -6.04 -5.49 5.28
C CYS A 115 -6.65 -5.36 3.87
N GLY A 116 -7.24 -4.20 3.52
CA GLY A 116 -7.87 -3.92 2.25
C GLY A 116 -8.83 -5.02 1.79
N ARG A 117 -8.43 -5.77 0.76
CA ARG A 117 -9.23 -6.87 0.18
C ARG A 117 -9.09 -8.21 0.91
N GLY A 118 -8.33 -8.27 2.00
CA GLY A 118 -8.20 -9.42 2.89
C GLY A 118 -7.37 -10.58 2.33
N TYR A 119 -6.59 -10.37 1.26
CA TYR A 119 -5.78 -11.44 0.66
C TYR A 119 -4.79 -12.06 1.67
N LEU A 120 -4.00 -11.20 2.36
CA LEU A 120 -3.04 -11.66 3.35
C LEU A 120 -3.77 -12.30 4.53
N ALA A 121 -4.75 -11.61 5.11
CA ALA A 121 -5.55 -12.14 6.21
C ALA A 121 -6.17 -13.52 5.89
N GLY A 122 -6.75 -13.67 4.69
CA GLY A 122 -7.37 -14.91 4.22
C GLY A 122 -6.39 -16.08 4.10
N ARG A 123 -5.19 -15.83 3.58
CA ARG A 123 -4.10 -16.81 3.52
C ARG A 123 -3.65 -17.22 4.93
N LEU A 124 -3.43 -16.26 5.81
CA LEU A 124 -2.96 -16.51 7.18
C LEU A 124 -4.02 -17.25 8.03
N ALA A 125 -5.31 -17.04 7.75
CA ALA A 125 -6.41 -17.70 8.45
C ALA A 125 -6.50 -19.23 8.21
N GLU A 126 -5.67 -19.78 7.31
CA GLU A 126 -5.49 -21.23 7.19
C GLU A 126 -4.69 -21.84 8.36
N ARG A 127 -3.90 -21.02 9.08
CA ARG A 127 -2.95 -21.47 10.11
C ARG A 127 -3.05 -20.71 11.42
N TYR A 128 -3.62 -19.51 11.42
CA TYR A 128 -3.67 -18.60 12.57
C TYR A 128 -5.10 -18.12 12.84
N THR A 129 -5.34 -17.60 14.05
CA THR A 129 -6.54 -16.81 14.35
C THR A 129 -6.29 -15.39 13.87
N VAL A 130 -6.96 -14.97 12.79
CA VAL A 130 -6.66 -13.72 12.11
C VAL A 130 -7.80 -12.71 12.25
N THR A 131 -7.45 -11.50 12.62
CA THR A 131 -8.29 -10.31 12.51
C THR A 131 -7.75 -9.41 11.41
N GLY A 132 -8.62 -8.92 10.51
CA GLY A 132 -8.28 -7.92 9.51
C GLY A 132 -8.95 -6.59 9.84
N VAL A 133 -8.19 -5.48 9.82
CA VAL A 133 -8.74 -4.14 10.05
C VAL A 133 -8.44 -3.22 8.88
N ASP A 134 -9.44 -2.48 8.43
CA ASP A 134 -9.30 -1.44 7.41
C ASP A 134 -10.40 -0.39 7.58
N PHE A 135 -10.17 0.83 7.12
CA PHE A 135 -11.19 1.88 7.13
C PHE A 135 -12.18 1.71 5.96
N VAL A 136 -11.81 0.97 4.91
CA VAL A 136 -12.68 0.54 3.81
C VAL A 136 -12.70 -0.98 3.73
N LEU A 137 -13.81 -1.59 4.15
CA LEU A 137 -14.06 -3.03 3.96
C LEU A 137 -15.08 -3.25 2.85
N GLY A 138 -14.73 -4.09 1.87
CA GLY A 138 -15.65 -4.45 0.80
C GLY A 138 -16.82 -5.32 1.30
N PRO A 139 -18.03 -5.19 0.71
CA PRO A 139 -19.23 -5.88 1.21
C PRO A 139 -19.13 -7.42 1.16
N ASP A 140 -18.36 -7.96 0.23
CA ASP A 140 -18.18 -9.41 0.05
C ASP A 140 -16.98 -9.99 0.79
N LEU A 141 -16.29 -9.19 1.60
CA LEU A 141 -15.00 -9.56 2.19
C LEU A 141 -15.14 -10.76 3.15
N SER A 142 -16.08 -10.71 4.08
CA SER A 142 -16.36 -11.81 5.01
C SER A 142 -16.87 -13.07 4.31
N ARG A 143 -17.58 -12.93 3.18
CA ARG A 143 -18.00 -14.07 2.35
C ARG A 143 -16.80 -14.74 1.65
N ARG A 144 -15.85 -13.95 1.15
CA ARG A 144 -14.63 -14.44 0.47
C ARG A 144 -13.64 -15.08 1.45
N HIS A 145 -13.54 -14.55 2.67
CA HIS A 145 -12.62 -15.02 3.69
C HIS A 145 -13.36 -15.30 5.01
N PRO A 146 -14.20 -16.34 5.07
CA PRO A 146 -15.09 -16.61 6.22
C PRO A 146 -14.36 -17.00 7.51
N ARG A 147 -13.05 -17.27 7.45
CA ARG A 147 -12.20 -17.59 8.60
C ARG A 147 -11.53 -16.37 9.23
N VAL A 148 -11.71 -15.19 8.64
CA VAL A 148 -11.10 -13.94 9.13
C VAL A 148 -12.17 -13.13 9.85
N ASP A 149 -11.83 -12.61 11.03
CA ASP A 149 -12.65 -11.63 11.73
C ASP A 149 -12.32 -10.23 11.19
N PHE A 150 -13.22 -9.63 10.42
CA PHE A 150 -13.01 -8.29 9.84
C PHE A 150 -13.63 -7.20 10.71
N CYS A 151 -12.84 -6.16 10.97
CA CYS A 151 -13.25 -5.01 11.76
C CYS A 151 -13.03 -3.71 10.98
N LYS A 152 -14.03 -2.83 10.92
CA LYS A 152 -13.84 -1.49 10.34
C LYS A 152 -13.16 -0.60 11.37
N GLY A 153 -12.03 0.01 11.01
CA GLY A 153 -11.28 0.87 11.94
C GLY A 153 -10.17 1.67 11.25
N HIS A 154 -9.77 2.77 11.89
CA HIS A 154 -8.65 3.60 11.44
C HIS A 154 -7.35 3.07 12.03
N ILE A 155 -6.27 3.04 11.24
CA ILE A 155 -5.00 2.49 11.69
C ILE A 155 -4.29 3.43 12.69
N GLU A 156 -4.66 4.71 12.69
CA GLU A 156 -4.27 5.72 13.67
C GLU A 156 -4.96 5.55 15.04
N MET A 157 -6.03 4.75 15.11
CA MET A 157 -6.80 4.50 16.33
C MET A 157 -7.48 3.13 16.26
N LEU A 158 -6.72 2.08 16.58
CA LEU A 158 -7.18 0.71 16.43
C LEU A 158 -8.17 0.31 17.53
N PRO A 159 -9.32 -0.31 17.19
CA PRO A 159 -10.39 -0.66 18.13
C PRO A 159 -10.08 -1.91 18.98
N PHE A 160 -8.82 -2.11 19.34
CA PHE A 160 -8.35 -3.28 20.09
C PHE A 160 -7.63 -2.85 21.37
N LYS A 161 -7.60 -3.72 22.37
CA LYS A 161 -6.84 -3.49 23.61
C LYS A 161 -5.34 -3.64 23.35
N ALA A 162 -4.51 -3.11 24.24
CA ALA A 162 -3.07 -3.31 24.15
C ALA A 162 -2.72 -4.81 24.22
N ALA A 163 -1.65 -5.21 23.52
CA ALA A 163 -1.13 -6.58 23.49
C ALA A 163 -2.16 -7.68 23.10
N SER A 164 -3.18 -7.34 22.32
CA SER A 164 -4.24 -8.27 21.89
C SER A 164 -3.73 -9.33 20.91
N PHE A 165 -2.74 -9.00 20.07
CA PHE A 165 -2.26 -9.89 19.00
C PHE A 165 -0.82 -10.31 19.23
N ASP A 166 -0.52 -11.60 19.06
CA ASP A 166 0.86 -12.10 19.14
C ASP A 166 1.75 -11.43 18.07
N THR A 167 1.25 -11.38 16.84
CA THR A 167 1.92 -10.70 15.72
C THR A 167 0.98 -9.69 15.06
N VAL A 168 1.48 -8.48 14.82
CA VAL A 168 0.80 -7.45 14.02
C VAL A 168 1.56 -7.28 12.72
N ILE A 169 0.85 -7.26 11.60
CA ILE A 169 1.40 -7.06 10.27
C ILE A 169 0.75 -5.81 9.68
N CYS A 170 1.57 -4.89 9.18
CA CYS A 170 1.14 -3.72 8.40
C CYS A 170 1.86 -3.78 7.06
N ALA A 171 1.18 -4.27 6.03
CA ALA A 171 1.74 -4.47 4.70
C ALA A 171 1.07 -3.54 3.70
N HIS A 172 1.88 -2.82 2.92
CA HIS A 172 1.43 -1.87 1.90
C HIS A 172 0.38 -0.85 2.37
N THR A 173 0.54 -0.36 3.60
CA THR A 173 -0.37 0.60 4.22
C THR A 173 0.36 1.84 4.73
N LEU A 174 1.55 1.68 5.30
CA LEU A 174 2.30 2.78 5.90
C LEU A 174 2.70 3.85 4.88
N GLU A 175 2.84 3.50 3.61
CA GLU A 175 3.10 4.44 2.52
C GLU A 175 1.92 5.37 2.20
N HIS A 176 0.71 5.02 2.64
CA HIS A 176 -0.52 5.76 2.38
C HIS A 176 -0.92 6.73 3.50
N VAL A 177 -0.28 6.64 4.67
CA VAL A 177 -0.68 7.44 5.85
C VAL A 177 -0.06 8.83 5.81
N VAL A 178 -0.80 9.82 6.30
CA VAL A 178 -0.30 11.20 6.40
C VAL A 178 0.75 11.33 7.51
N GLN A 179 0.51 10.68 8.65
CA GLN A 179 1.40 10.71 9.81
C GLN A 179 1.77 9.30 10.23
N ILE A 180 3.07 8.99 10.19
CA ILE A 180 3.61 7.67 10.55
C ILE A 180 3.55 7.43 12.07
N GLU A 181 3.81 8.45 12.88
CA GLU A 181 4.00 8.28 14.33
C GLU A 181 2.76 7.73 15.06
N PRO A 182 1.54 8.29 14.88
CA PRO A 182 0.34 7.77 15.55
C PRO A 182 0.04 6.33 15.15
N VAL A 183 0.27 6.00 13.87
CA VAL A 183 0.08 4.65 13.32
C VAL A 183 1.03 3.66 13.98
N LEU A 184 2.32 3.98 14.05
CA LEU A 184 3.30 3.12 14.71
C LEU A 184 3.02 2.94 16.19
N ARG A 185 2.55 3.99 16.88
CA ARG A 185 2.14 3.91 18.29
C ARG A 185 1.02 2.89 18.47
N GLU A 186 -0.01 2.94 17.63
CA GLU A 186 -1.13 2.00 17.70
C GLU A 186 -0.72 0.58 17.33
N LEU A 187 0.04 0.39 16.25
CA LEU A 187 0.54 -0.92 15.82
C LEU A 187 1.36 -1.60 16.93
N ARG A 188 2.27 -0.84 17.56
CA ARG A 188 3.05 -1.32 18.71
C ARG A 188 2.18 -1.59 19.93
N ARG A 189 1.20 -0.72 20.21
CA ARG A 189 0.30 -0.87 21.37
C ARG A 189 -0.46 -2.19 21.30
N VAL A 190 -0.99 -2.57 20.13
CA VAL A 190 -1.80 -3.79 19.99
C VAL A 190 -0.96 -5.06 19.80
N ALA A 191 0.33 -4.92 19.42
CA ALA A 191 1.27 -6.02 19.30
C ALA A 191 1.75 -6.51 20.67
N ARG A 192 1.77 -7.83 20.87
CA ARG A 192 2.26 -8.49 22.09
C ARG A 192 3.69 -8.97 21.95
N CYS A 193 4.04 -9.57 20.81
CA CYS A 193 5.37 -10.17 20.61
C CYS A 193 6.10 -9.58 19.42
N ARG A 194 5.42 -9.33 18.30
CA ARG A 194 6.08 -8.91 17.07
C ARG A 194 5.25 -7.96 16.23
N LEU A 195 5.95 -6.99 15.65
CA LEU A 195 5.46 -6.12 14.59
C LEU A 195 6.24 -6.39 13.30
N ILE A 196 5.51 -6.61 12.21
CA ILE A 196 6.04 -6.76 10.85
C ILE A 196 5.50 -5.60 10.01
N ILE A 197 6.39 -4.84 9.38
CA ILE A 197 6.02 -3.76 8.46
C ILE A 197 6.61 -4.07 7.08
N ILE A 198 5.78 -3.96 6.05
CA ILE A 198 6.20 -4.15 4.65
C ILE A 198 5.77 -2.94 3.85
N VAL A 199 6.72 -2.29 3.20
CA VAL A 199 6.49 -1.11 2.36
C VAL A 199 7.28 -1.23 1.05
N PRO A 200 6.82 -0.63 -0.04
CA PRO A 200 7.55 -0.66 -1.31
C PRO A 200 8.84 0.12 -1.19
N LYS A 201 9.93 -0.44 -1.74
CA LYS A 201 11.16 0.32 -1.93
C LYS A 201 10.95 1.32 -3.06
N GLN A 202 10.87 2.61 -2.71
CA GLN A 202 10.52 3.66 -3.66
C GLN A 202 11.14 5.00 -3.32
N ARG A 203 11.58 5.73 -4.36
CA ARG A 203 12.07 7.10 -4.25
C ARG A 203 10.90 8.10 -4.31
N PRO A 204 11.00 9.23 -3.60
CA PRO A 204 9.99 10.28 -3.70
C PRO A 204 10.10 10.98 -5.06
N TYR A 205 8.96 11.12 -5.74
CA TYR A 205 8.80 11.94 -6.94
C TYR A 205 7.49 12.73 -6.85
N LYS A 206 7.41 13.86 -7.57
CA LYS A 206 6.21 14.70 -7.58
C LYS A 206 5.00 13.97 -8.14
N TYR A 207 5.18 13.23 -9.24
CA TYR A 207 4.11 12.48 -9.91
C TYR A 207 4.39 10.98 -9.84
N THR A 208 3.52 10.19 -9.23
CA THR A 208 3.63 8.71 -9.21
C THR A 208 2.34 8.07 -9.70
N PHE A 209 2.41 6.78 -10.06
CA PHE A 209 1.26 5.98 -10.50
C PHE A 209 0.56 5.30 -9.32
N ASP A 210 0.83 5.81 -8.12
CA ASP A 210 0.37 5.33 -6.84
C ASP A 210 -0.03 6.55 -6.00
N LEU A 211 -0.76 6.30 -4.92
CA LEU A 211 -1.18 7.33 -3.98
C LEU A 211 -0.30 7.30 -2.73
N HIS A 212 1.00 7.03 -2.90
CA HIS A 212 1.92 7.02 -1.78
C HIS A 212 2.21 8.45 -1.33
N LEU A 213 2.13 8.66 -0.02
CA LEU A 213 2.50 9.88 0.68
C LEU A 213 3.87 9.72 1.35
N GLN A 214 4.21 8.51 1.79
CA GLN A 214 5.51 8.20 2.39
C GLN A 214 6.34 7.36 1.43
N PHE A 215 7.65 7.64 1.36
CA PHE A 215 8.58 7.00 0.44
C PHE A 215 9.80 6.49 1.19
N PHE A 216 10.15 5.23 0.96
CA PHE A 216 11.27 4.56 1.63
C PHE A 216 12.25 4.03 0.57
N PRO A 217 13.27 4.83 0.16
CA PRO A 217 14.21 4.40 -0.88
C PRO A 217 15.16 3.29 -0.41
N GLN A 218 15.42 3.18 0.90
CA GLN A 218 16.44 2.30 1.48
C GLN A 218 16.00 1.75 2.85
N PRO A 219 16.55 0.61 3.32
CA PRO A 219 16.23 0.07 4.65
C PRO A 219 16.39 1.08 5.80
N TYR A 220 17.41 1.94 5.76
CA TYR A 220 17.65 2.92 6.82
C TYR A 220 16.56 4.00 6.88
N SER A 221 15.94 4.38 5.75
CA SER A 221 14.89 5.41 5.75
C SER A 221 13.64 4.91 6.46
N LEU A 222 13.31 3.62 6.31
CA LEU A 222 12.23 3.01 7.07
C LEU A 222 12.59 2.89 8.55
N LEU A 223 13.81 2.45 8.88
CA LEU A 223 14.26 2.38 10.27
C LEU A 223 14.22 3.75 10.97
N GLN A 224 14.62 4.81 10.27
CA GLN A 224 14.56 6.18 10.78
C GLN A 224 13.12 6.64 11.02
N ALA A 225 12.22 6.39 10.07
CA ALA A 225 10.80 6.73 10.22
C ALA A 225 10.12 5.95 11.36
N VAL A 226 10.53 4.70 11.56
CA VAL A 226 9.99 3.83 12.62
C VAL A 226 10.57 4.17 14.00
N GLY A 227 11.69 4.88 14.06
CA GLY A 227 12.28 5.40 15.29
C GLY A 227 12.92 4.33 16.18
N SER A 228 13.31 3.18 15.63
CA SER A 228 13.75 2.04 16.45
C SER A 228 15.21 2.18 16.91
N GLN A 229 15.39 2.48 18.20
CA GLN A 229 16.66 2.28 18.88
C GLN A 229 16.89 0.78 19.09
N HIS A 230 17.80 0.20 18.28
CA HIS A 230 18.49 -1.09 18.46
C HIS A 230 17.74 -2.43 18.35
N GLN A 231 16.42 -2.48 18.10
CA GLN A 231 15.68 -3.78 18.08
C GLN A 231 14.96 -4.13 16.77
N ALA A 232 14.80 -3.20 15.83
CA ALA A 232 14.20 -3.50 14.53
C ALA A 232 15.26 -3.91 13.50
N LYS A 233 14.94 -4.92 12.69
CA LYS A 233 15.75 -5.35 11.53
C LYS A 233 14.97 -5.08 10.26
N CYS A 234 15.58 -4.38 9.31
CA CYS A 234 14.99 -4.09 8.02
C CYS A 234 15.85 -4.67 6.90
N VAL A 235 15.23 -5.43 6.00
CA VAL A 235 15.90 -6.05 4.84
C VAL A 235 15.06 -5.84 3.58
N GLU A 236 15.72 -5.81 2.44
CA GLU A 236 15.03 -5.77 1.14
C GLU A 236 14.62 -7.19 0.71
N VAL A 237 13.39 -7.32 0.22
CA VAL A 237 12.80 -8.59 -0.23
C VAL A 237 12.00 -8.31 -1.51
N ASP A 238 12.61 -8.64 -2.66
CA ASP A 238 11.97 -8.55 -3.98
C ASP A 238 11.29 -7.20 -4.27
N GLY A 239 12.03 -6.11 -4.04
CA GLY A 239 11.56 -4.74 -4.28
C GLY A 239 10.76 -4.10 -3.14
N ASP A 240 10.52 -4.82 -2.05
CA ASP A 240 9.90 -4.30 -0.83
C ASP A 240 10.91 -4.22 0.31
N LEU A 241 10.67 -3.33 1.26
CA LEU A 241 11.38 -3.27 2.53
C LEU A 241 10.57 -4.02 3.58
N PHE A 242 11.18 -5.05 4.16
CA PHE A 242 10.61 -5.88 5.19
C PHE A 242 11.26 -5.55 6.53
N LEU A 243 10.51 -4.92 7.42
CA LEU A 243 10.92 -4.61 8.78
C LEU A 243 10.27 -5.57 9.78
N LEU A 244 11.09 -6.06 10.69
CA LEU A 244 10.69 -6.90 11.82
C LEU A 244 11.16 -6.23 13.10
N GLU A 245 10.23 -5.98 14.01
CA GLU A 245 10.48 -5.44 15.35
C GLU A 245 9.90 -6.40 16.40
N ASP A 246 10.74 -6.85 17.32
CA ASP A 246 10.31 -7.65 18.46
C ASP A 246 9.89 -6.72 19.61
N CYS A 247 8.69 -6.90 20.13
CA CYS A 247 8.17 -6.11 21.24
C CYS A 247 8.82 -6.57 22.55
N LYS A 248 9.35 -5.64 23.34
CA LYS A 248 9.81 -5.95 24.71
C LYS A 248 8.62 -6.42 25.54
N ARG A 249 8.80 -7.55 26.21
CA ARG A 249 7.88 -8.04 27.24
C ARG A 249 7.93 -7.17 28.49
#